data_AF-A0A135RXF7-F1
#
_entry.id   AF-A0A135RXF7-F1
#
_cell.length_a   1.000
_cell.length_b   1.000
_cell.length_c   1.000
_cell.angle_alpha   90.00
_cell.angle_beta   90.00
_cell.angle_gamma   90.00
#
_symmetry.space_group_name_H-M   'P 1'
#
loop_
_entity.id
_entity.type
_entity.pdbx_description
1 polymer ?
#
loop_
_entity_poly.entity_id
_entity_poly.type
_entity_poly.pdbx_seq_one_letter_code
_entity_poly.pdbx_strand_id
1 'polypeptide(L)'
;MSTKVDKLDSWQVHHESFREILGPSPSLDLLLQIDSYPFAHEAGVFIPSTDELFITSNQFADKDGSRKVQILKISLPTSGKTIKHEEITCPEIAMGNGGVNYGDDILFCAQGSMTQSSGLFKMSRTPPYATEPVITSFHSRPFNSVNDVVISQDGSIWFTDPPYGHEQGYRPPSTLPSQVYRFDPATSSIRAMADGFGRPNGICFSPDERIVYITDTDFVHGDGTIDGSRASTIYAFDVEQRHGQPVLLNRRLFAFADVGIPDGIKCDTNGNVYSGCGDGVNVWSPGGVLLGRILVDGGAANFCFGRGGELFILNEHRIWRAQLSKSVKGALLGI
;
A
#
# COMPACT_ATOMS: atom_id res chain seq x y z
N MET A 1 -11.59 18.36 21.53
CA MET A 1 -11.07 17.64 22.71
C MET A 1 -10.54 16.31 22.20
N SER A 2 -9.22 16.10 22.24
CA SER A 2 -8.60 14.83 21.86
C SER A 2 -8.96 13.81 22.93
N THR A 3 -9.84 12.86 22.60
CA THR A 3 -10.06 11.68 23.43
C THR A 3 -8.86 10.76 23.23
N LYS A 4 -7.88 10.88 24.13
CA LYS A 4 -6.84 9.85 24.28
C LYS A 4 -7.53 8.55 24.70
N VAL A 5 -7.69 7.63 23.76
CA VAL A 5 -8.03 6.25 24.06
C VAL A 5 -6.74 5.57 24.50
N ASP A 6 -6.48 5.62 25.80
CA ASP A 6 -5.39 4.86 26.41
C ASP A 6 -5.99 3.61 27.07
N LYS A 7 -5.67 2.41 26.57
CA LYS A 7 -4.88 1.37 27.30
C LYS A 7 -5.13 -0.07 26.82
N LEU A 8 -4.05 -0.72 26.36
CA LEU A 8 -3.83 -2.17 26.16
C LEU A 8 -4.68 -2.92 25.13
N ASP A 9 -5.98 -2.62 24.95
CA ASP A 9 -6.83 -3.43 24.04
C ASP A 9 -6.49 -3.23 22.56
N SER A 10 -5.90 -2.09 22.18
CA SER A 10 -5.46 -1.84 20.80
C SER A 10 -4.15 -2.55 20.42
N TRP A 11 -3.48 -3.23 21.36
CA TRP A 11 -2.17 -3.82 21.14
C TRP A 11 -2.19 -5.30 21.53
N GLN A 12 -2.38 -6.16 20.54
CA GLN A 12 -2.36 -7.60 20.76
C GLN A 12 -0.94 -8.12 20.63
N VAL A 13 -0.34 -8.54 21.74
CA VAL A 13 1.02 -9.11 21.77
C VAL A 13 0.94 -10.64 21.60
N HIS A 14 1.55 -11.18 20.55
CA HIS A 14 1.68 -12.63 20.33
C HIS A 14 3.09 -13.14 20.66
N HIS A 15 4.11 -12.28 20.56
CA HIS A 15 5.51 -12.60 20.87
C HIS A 15 6.17 -11.43 21.62
N GLU A 16 7.07 -11.73 22.56
CA GLU A 16 7.65 -10.71 23.45
C GLU A 16 8.44 -9.63 22.70
N SER A 17 9.10 -9.97 21.59
CA SER A 17 9.82 -8.99 20.75
C SER A 17 8.91 -7.92 20.14
N PHE A 18 7.59 -8.13 20.08
CA PHE A 18 6.66 -7.07 19.68
C PHE A 18 6.67 -5.88 20.65
N ARG A 19 6.99 -6.12 21.93
CA ARG A 19 7.11 -5.02 22.91
C ARG A 19 8.26 -4.07 22.60
N GLU A 20 9.31 -4.54 21.94
CA GLU A 20 10.41 -3.70 21.47
C GLU A 20 9.96 -2.78 20.33
N ILE A 21 9.08 -3.29 19.45
CA ILE A 21 8.44 -2.52 18.38
C ILE A 21 7.51 -1.46 18.98
N LEU A 22 6.67 -1.83 19.95
CA LEU A 22 5.76 -0.89 20.63
C LEU A 22 6.53 0.20 21.40
N GLY A 23 7.65 -0.15 22.02
CA GLY A 23 8.40 0.74 22.89
C GLY A 23 7.69 1.02 24.22
N PRO A 24 8.19 1.98 25.02
CA PRO A 24 7.74 2.17 26.40
C PRO A 24 6.41 2.91 26.54
N SER A 25 5.92 3.57 25.49
CA SER A 25 4.71 4.41 25.54
C SER A 25 4.03 4.47 24.17
N PRO A 26 3.53 3.33 23.65
CA PRO A 26 2.82 3.33 22.38
C PRO A 26 1.49 4.09 22.51
N SER A 27 1.07 4.77 21.44
CA SER A 27 -0.25 5.43 21.38
C SER A 27 -0.92 5.23 20.03
N LEU A 28 -2.25 5.31 20.00
CA LEU A 28 -3.05 5.23 18.78
C LEU A 28 -4.04 6.38 18.78
N ASP A 29 -3.75 7.41 17.99
CA ASP A 29 -4.53 8.64 17.94
C ASP A 29 -5.37 8.69 16.66
N LEU A 30 -6.67 8.99 16.76
CA LEU A 30 -7.45 9.38 15.60
C LEU A 30 -7.00 10.77 15.13
N LEU A 31 -6.46 10.86 13.91
CA LEU A 31 -5.99 12.11 13.33
C LEU A 31 -7.11 12.87 12.62
N LEU A 32 -7.80 12.19 11.72
CA LEU A 32 -8.81 12.78 10.84
C LEU A 32 -9.92 11.76 10.59
N GLN A 33 -11.16 12.24 10.54
CA GLN A 33 -12.34 11.46 10.18
C GLN A 33 -13.18 12.28 9.20
N ILE A 34 -13.61 11.63 8.12
CA ILE A 34 -14.53 12.19 7.12
C ILE A 34 -15.59 11.12 6.84
N ASP A 35 -16.82 11.37 7.27
CA ASP A 35 -17.90 10.38 7.17
C ASP A 35 -18.59 10.39 5.79
N SER A 36 -18.41 11.44 5.00
CA SER A 36 -19.10 11.61 3.72
C SER A 36 -18.63 10.64 2.63
N TYR A 37 -17.39 10.14 2.70
CA TYR A 37 -16.84 9.15 1.77
C TYR A 37 -15.57 8.49 2.37
N PRO A 38 -15.18 7.29 1.91
CA PRO A 38 -14.04 6.54 2.44
C PRO A 38 -12.69 7.09 1.95
N PHE A 39 -12.32 8.28 2.42
CA PHE A 39 -11.19 9.06 1.92
C PHE A 39 -9.78 8.45 2.15
N ALA A 40 -9.65 7.48 3.06
CA ALA A 40 -8.38 6.92 3.51
C ALA A 40 -8.33 5.41 3.29
N HIS A 41 -7.97 4.99 2.08
CA HIS A 41 -7.93 3.58 1.69
C HIS A 41 -6.50 3.16 1.33
N GLU A 42 -5.86 3.85 0.40
CA GLU A 42 -4.66 3.36 -0.30
C GLU A 42 -3.56 4.44 -0.46
N ALA A 43 -2.45 4.08 -1.09
CA ALA A 43 -1.31 4.96 -1.44
C ALA A 43 -0.75 5.80 -0.28
N GLY A 44 -0.65 5.28 0.93
CA GLY A 44 0.01 6.01 2.03
C GLY A 44 1.43 6.44 1.64
N VAL A 45 1.61 7.71 1.25
CA VAL A 45 2.91 8.29 0.87
C VAL A 45 3.20 9.50 1.73
N PHE A 46 4.01 9.29 2.76
CA PHE A 46 4.47 10.36 3.63
C PHE A 46 5.71 11.07 3.04
N ILE A 47 5.64 12.40 2.98
CA ILE A 47 6.70 13.29 2.53
C ILE A 47 7.28 14.02 3.75
N PRO A 48 8.44 13.59 4.25
CA PRO A 48 8.97 14.13 5.50
C PRO A 48 9.29 15.61 5.40
N SER A 49 9.92 16.05 4.30
CA SER A 49 10.41 17.43 4.16
C SER A 49 9.32 18.50 4.30
N THR A 50 8.06 18.14 4.05
CA THR A 50 6.89 19.03 4.15
C THR A 50 5.89 18.61 5.23
N ASP A 51 6.11 17.48 5.90
CA ASP A 51 5.15 16.81 6.80
C ASP A 51 3.77 16.66 6.14
N GLU A 52 3.77 16.16 4.90
CA GLU A 52 2.58 15.95 4.09
C GLU A 52 2.36 14.46 3.82
N LEU A 53 1.13 14.01 3.89
CA LEU A 53 0.71 12.65 3.55
C LEU A 53 -0.21 12.70 2.34
N PHE A 54 0.12 11.94 1.31
CA PHE A 54 -0.74 11.71 0.17
C PHE A 54 -1.39 10.33 0.31
N ILE A 55 -2.65 10.23 -0.09
CA ILE A 55 -3.46 9.00 -0.04
C ILE A 55 -4.48 9.00 -1.18
N THR A 56 -5.06 7.83 -1.42
CA THR A 56 -6.23 7.64 -2.27
C THR A 56 -7.40 7.12 -1.45
N SER A 57 -8.60 7.58 -1.79
CA SER A 57 -9.84 7.06 -1.24
C SER A 57 -10.17 5.68 -1.79
N ASN A 58 -11.09 4.96 -1.15
CA ASN A 58 -11.78 3.86 -1.80
C ASN A 58 -12.77 4.42 -2.83
N GLN A 59 -13.33 3.57 -3.69
CA GLN A 59 -14.34 4.00 -4.65
C GLN A 59 -15.59 4.52 -3.94
N PHE A 60 -16.16 5.61 -4.44
CA PHE A 60 -17.44 6.15 -4.00
C PHE A 60 -18.20 6.78 -5.17
N ALA A 61 -19.48 7.08 -4.95
CA ALA A 61 -20.31 7.75 -5.95
C ALA A 61 -20.07 9.28 -5.90
N ASP A 62 -19.75 9.88 -7.04
CA ASP A 62 -19.74 11.33 -7.20
C ASP A 62 -21.17 11.89 -7.25
N LYS A 63 -21.31 13.22 -7.29
CA LYS A 63 -22.58 13.94 -7.31
C LYS A 63 -23.49 13.57 -8.48
N ASP A 64 -22.92 13.13 -9.60
CA ASP A 64 -23.65 12.66 -10.78
C ASP A 64 -23.93 11.14 -10.76
N GLY A 65 -23.52 10.45 -9.69
CA GLY A 65 -23.67 9.01 -9.51
C GLY A 65 -22.56 8.18 -10.17
N SER A 66 -21.62 8.80 -10.88
CA SER A 66 -20.45 8.11 -11.43
C SER A 66 -19.53 7.62 -10.31
N ARG A 67 -18.78 6.54 -10.56
CA ARG A 67 -17.80 6.04 -9.59
C ARG A 67 -16.50 6.81 -9.74
N LYS A 68 -15.91 7.20 -8.61
CA LYS A 68 -14.60 7.83 -8.57
C LYS A 68 -13.80 7.41 -7.35
N VAL A 69 -12.51 7.68 -7.43
CA VAL A 69 -11.58 7.78 -6.29
C VAL A 69 -11.12 9.23 -6.19
N GLN A 70 -10.76 9.66 -4.99
CA GLN A 70 -10.21 10.98 -4.70
C GLN A 70 -8.76 10.83 -4.20
N ILE A 71 -7.84 11.62 -4.78
CA ILE A 71 -6.50 11.82 -4.22
C ILE A 71 -6.60 12.93 -3.18
N LEU A 72 -6.03 12.71 -1.99
CA LEU A 72 -5.94 13.72 -0.95
C LEU A 72 -4.49 13.98 -0.55
N LYS A 73 -4.22 15.24 -0.26
CA LYS A 73 -3.01 15.70 0.41
C LYS A 73 -3.37 16.20 1.79
N ILE A 74 -2.70 15.69 2.82
CA ILE A 74 -2.96 15.98 4.23
C ILE A 74 -1.71 16.59 4.84
N SER A 75 -1.82 17.79 5.42
CA SER A 75 -0.75 18.41 6.19
C SER A 75 -0.81 17.94 7.64
N LEU A 76 0.30 17.38 8.12
CA LEU A 76 0.43 16.74 9.44
C LEU A 76 1.37 17.57 10.35
N PRO A 77 0.91 18.70 10.89
CA PRO A 77 1.77 19.57 11.69
C PRO A 77 2.23 18.90 12.99
N THR A 78 3.51 19.08 13.30
CA THR A 78 4.20 18.48 14.45
C THR A 78 3.71 18.97 15.83
N SER A 79 3.03 20.12 15.94
CA SER A 79 2.43 20.57 17.20
C SER A 79 1.34 21.64 17.03
N GLY A 80 0.24 21.52 17.77
CA GLY A 80 -0.70 22.62 18.10
C GLY A 80 -1.49 23.24 16.94
N LYS A 81 -1.33 22.73 15.72
CA LYS A 81 -2.06 23.20 14.53
C LYS A 81 -3.07 22.16 14.09
N THR A 82 -4.19 22.63 13.56
CA THR A 82 -5.25 21.80 12.97
C THR A 82 -4.72 21.08 11.73
N ILE A 83 -5.01 19.79 11.61
CA ILE A 83 -4.79 19.03 10.38
C ILE A 83 -5.59 19.68 9.25
N LYS A 84 -4.93 19.89 8.11
CA LYS A 84 -5.56 20.40 6.89
C LYS A 84 -5.48 19.33 5.83
N HIS A 85 -6.47 19.29 4.94
CA HIS A 85 -6.45 18.44 3.78
C HIS A 85 -6.88 19.21 2.54
N GLU A 86 -6.44 18.73 1.39
CA GLU A 86 -6.75 19.22 0.06
C GLU A 86 -7.11 18.03 -0.83
N GLU A 87 -8.25 18.12 -1.51
CA GLU A 87 -8.63 17.18 -2.56
C GLU A 87 -7.96 17.58 -3.86
N ILE A 88 -7.16 16.68 -4.44
CA ILE A 88 -6.43 16.91 -5.69
C ILE A 88 -7.24 16.34 -6.84
N THR A 89 -7.59 17.19 -7.80
CA THR A 89 -8.23 16.77 -9.05
C THR A 89 -7.15 16.43 -10.07
N CYS A 90 -7.02 15.15 -10.41
CA CYS A 90 -6.13 14.65 -11.45
C CYS A 90 -6.87 13.64 -12.34
N PRO A 91 -7.47 14.08 -13.47
CA PRO A 91 -8.23 13.20 -14.35
C PRO A 91 -7.37 12.16 -15.06
N GLU A 92 -6.06 12.36 -15.15
CA GLU A 92 -5.11 11.42 -15.74
C GLU A 92 -4.97 10.13 -14.92
N ILE A 93 -5.08 10.22 -13.59
CA ILE A 93 -5.04 9.09 -12.66
C ILE A 93 -6.47 8.58 -12.43
N ALA A 94 -7.01 7.87 -13.40
CA ALA A 94 -8.32 7.25 -13.29
C ALA A 94 -8.31 6.09 -12.28
N MET A 95 -9.19 6.14 -11.28
CA MET A 95 -9.30 5.14 -10.21
C MET A 95 -7.93 4.88 -9.57
N GLY A 96 -7.31 5.94 -9.03
CA GLY A 96 -6.02 5.84 -8.36
C GLY A 96 -6.08 4.83 -7.21
N ASN A 97 -5.05 4.01 -7.06
CA ASN A 97 -4.94 3.01 -5.98
C ASN A 97 -3.67 3.25 -5.18
N GLY A 98 -2.69 2.34 -5.23
CA GLY A 98 -1.42 2.45 -4.50
C GLY A 98 -0.49 3.54 -5.04
N GLY A 99 0.56 3.84 -4.28
CA GLY A 99 1.48 4.90 -4.64
C GLY A 99 2.75 4.92 -3.80
N VAL A 100 3.80 5.54 -4.34
CA VAL A 100 5.12 5.60 -3.72
C VAL A 100 5.80 6.95 -4.00
N ASN A 101 6.65 7.37 -3.07
CA ASN A 101 7.49 8.56 -3.23
C ASN A 101 8.40 8.42 -4.47
N TYR A 102 8.41 9.43 -5.35
CA TYR A 102 9.21 9.42 -6.57
C TYR A 102 9.93 10.76 -6.81
N GLY A 103 10.96 11.06 -6.02
CA GLY A 103 11.79 12.26 -6.21
C GLY A 103 11.08 13.54 -5.77
N ASP A 104 10.66 14.38 -6.72
CA ASP A 104 9.79 15.55 -6.50
C ASP A 104 8.30 15.26 -6.81
N ASP A 105 8.04 14.04 -7.31
CA ASP A 105 6.73 13.55 -7.71
C ASP A 105 6.25 12.43 -6.75
N ILE A 106 5.04 11.97 -6.99
CA ILE A 106 4.51 10.72 -6.43
C ILE A 106 4.15 9.84 -7.62
N LEU A 107 4.59 8.59 -7.58
CA LEU A 107 4.22 7.60 -8.57
C LEU A 107 2.96 6.87 -8.07
N PHE A 108 1.85 7.06 -8.76
CA PHE A 108 0.58 6.42 -8.47
C PHE A 108 0.30 5.26 -9.43
N CYS A 109 -0.36 4.24 -8.88
CA CYS A 109 -1.07 3.24 -9.65
C CYS A 109 -2.43 3.82 -10.06
N ALA A 110 -2.74 3.77 -11.35
CA ALA A 110 -4.08 4.03 -11.86
C ALA A 110 -4.70 2.71 -12.32
N GLN A 111 -5.83 2.33 -11.74
CA GLN A 111 -6.55 1.12 -12.17
C GLN A 111 -7.24 1.30 -13.52
N GLY A 112 -7.41 2.55 -13.97
CA GLY A 112 -7.98 2.90 -15.26
C GLY A 112 -9.51 2.90 -15.25
N SER A 113 -10.10 2.90 -16.44
CA SER A 113 -11.55 2.84 -16.63
C SER A 113 -11.90 2.08 -17.91
N MET A 114 -13.17 2.13 -18.31
CA MET A 114 -13.61 1.61 -19.62
C MET A 114 -12.94 2.33 -20.81
N THR A 115 -12.47 3.56 -20.62
CA THR A 115 -11.89 4.39 -21.68
C THR A 115 -10.44 4.81 -21.41
N GLN A 116 -9.98 4.75 -20.16
CA GLN A 116 -8.61 5.08 -19.76
C GLN A 116 -7.81 3.83 -19.44
N SER A 117 -6.54 3.82 -19.83
CA SER A 117 -5.63 2.71 -19.57
C SER A 117 -5.28 2.63 -18.08
N SER A 118 -5.11 1.41 -17.58
CA SER A 118 -4.41 1.20 -16.32
C SER A 118 -2.90 1.40 -16.50
N GLY A 119 -2.19 1.80 -15.45
CA GLY A 119 -0.75 1.95 -15.49
C GLY A 119 -0.19 2.73 -14.32
N LEU A 120 1.06 3.16 -14.46
CA LEU A 120 1.75 4.01 -13.51
C LEU A 120 1.84 5.44 -14.04
N PHE A 121 1.59 6.40 -13.17
CA PHE A 121 1.56 7.83 -13.49
C PHE A 121 2.34 8.59 -12.43
N LYS A 122 3.23 9.48 -12.83
CA LYS A 122 3.88 10.39 -11.89
C LYS A 122 3.11 11.71 -11.83
N MET A 123 2.87 12.19 -10.61
CA MET A 123 2.19 13.45 -10.34
C MET A 123 3.08 14.32 -9.46
N SER A 124 3.31 15.57 -9.86
CA SER A 124 4.03 16.55 -9.05
C SER A 124 3.38 16.73 -7.68
N ARG A 125 4.17 16.88 -6.62
CA ARG A 125 3.66 17.09 -5.25
C ARG A 125 3.05 18.47 -5.01
N THR A 126 3.25 19.40 -5.94
CA THR A 126 2.85 20.80 -5.80
C THR A 126 1.91 21.20 -6.93
N PRO A 127 0.95 22.12 -6.66
CA PRO A 127 0.14 22.72 -7.71
C PRO A 127 1.02 23.25 -8.87
N PRO A 128 0.64 23.01 -10.13
CA PRO A 128 -0.67 22.54 -10.59
C PRO A 128 -0.83 21.01 -10.65
N TYR A 129 -0.02 20.22 -9.92
CA TYR A 129 -0.09 18.74 -9.90
C TYR A 129 0.06 18.13 -11.29
N ALA A 130 1.03 18.64 -12.06
CA ALA A 130 1.32 18.13 -13.40
C ALA A 130 1.52 16.61 -13.36
N THR A 131 0.84 15.92 -14.26
CA THR A 131 0.77 14.46 -14.26
C THR A 131 1.10 13.90 -15.63
N GLU A 132 1.91 12.85 -15.68
CA GLU A 132 2.28 12.17 -16.91
C GLU A 132 2.35 10.64 -16.74
N PRO A 133 1.99 9.88 -17.80
CA PRO A 133 2.11 8.44 -17.76
C PRO A 133 3.58 8.01 -17.74
N VAL A 134 3.89 7.00 -16.93
CA VAL A 134 5.20 6.33 -16.91
C VAL A 134 5.16 5.06 -17.75
N ILE A 135 4.17 4.20 -17.52
CA ILE A 135 3.94 2.99 -18.32
C ILE A 135 2.49 2.52 -18.20
N THR A 136 1.87 2.15 -19.33
CA THR A 136 0.43 1.82 -19.40
C THR A 136 0.13 0.49 -20.11
N SER A 137 1.16 -0.24 -20.53
CA SER A 137 1.00 -1.57 -21.14
C SER A 137 2.24 -2.45 -20.98
N PHE A 138 2.04 -3.76 -21.05
CA PHE A 138 3.10 -4.75 -21.21
C PHE A 138 3.17 -5.21 -22.67
N HIS A 139 4.16 -4.70 -23.41
CA HIS A 139 4.31 -4.97 -24.86
C HIS A 139 2.99 -4.79 -25.64
N SER A 140 2.35 -3.63 -25.48
CA SER A 140 1.06 -3.27 -26.09
C SER A 140 -0.17 -3.99 -25.53
N ARG A 141 -0.02 -4.93 -24.59
CA ARG A 141 -1.16 -5.51 -23.86
C ARG A 141 -1.51 -4.60 -22.68
N PRO A 142 -2.75 -4.10 -22.57
CA PRO A 142 -3.15 -3.26 -21.45
C PRO A 142 -3.01 -4.03 -20.13
N PHE A 143 -2.50 -3.36 -19.09
CA PHE A 143 -2.57 -3.87 -17.72
C PHE A 143 -4.02 -4.09 -17.30
N ASN A 144 -4.24 -5.00 -16.36
CA ASN A 144 -5.56 -5.29 -15.81
C ASN A 144 -6.08 -4.07 -15.04
N SER A 145 -5.48 -3.83 -13.87
CA SER A 145 -5.78 -2.75 -12.94
C SER A 145 -4.66 -2.70 -11.89
N VAL A 146 -3.52 -2.09 -12.27
CA VAL A 146 -2.32 -1.97 -11.42
C VAL A 146 -2.71 -1.46 -10.04
N ASN A 147 -2.23 -2.13 -8.99
CA ASN A 147 -2.77 -1.99 -7.64
C ASN A 147 -1.77 -1.35 -6.67
N ASP A 148 -0.64 -1.99 -6.35
CA ASP A 148 0.39 -1.40 -5.47
C ASP A 148 1.77 -1.39 -6.14
N VAL A 149 2.66 -0.52 -5.66
CA VAL A 149 3.97 -0.22 -6.27
C VAL A 149 5.06 0.03 -5.24
N VAL A 150 6.26 -0.47 -5.52
CA VAL A 150 7.48 -0.19 -4.77
C VAL A 150 8.63 0.15 -5.72
N ILE A 151 9.57 0.97 -5.25
CA ILE A 151 10.79 1.30 -5.99
C ILE A 151 11.97 0.64 -5.28
N SER A 152 12.73 -0.12 -6.05
CA SER A 152 13.97 -0.76 -5.63
C SER A 152 15.13 0.24 -5.61
N GLN A 153 16.19 -0.03 -4.85
CA GLN A 153 17.38 0.83 -4.74
C GLN A 153 18.07 1.09 -6.08
N ASP A 154 17.94 0.15 -7.03
CA ASP A 154 18.44 0.32 -8.40
C ASP A 154 17.60 1.29 -9.26
N GLY A 155 16.52 1.85 -8.70
CA GLY A 155 15.59 2.75 -9.38
C GLY A 155 14.53 2.03 -10.22
N SER A 156 14.53 0.69 -10.25
CA SER A 156 13.48 -0.06 -10.94
C SER A 156 12.18 -0.06 -10.13
N ILE A 157 11.07 -0.03 -10.86
CA ILE A 157 9.72 0.07 -10.33
C ILE A 157 9.08 -1.31 -10.40
N TRP A 158 8.58 -1.80 -9.27
CA TRP A 158 7.91 -3.08 -9.17
C TRP A 158 6.46 -2.89 -8.75
N PHE A 159 5.53 -3.57 -9.42
CA PHE A 159 4.10 -3.36 -9.20
C PHE A 159 3.28 -4.63 -9.45
N THR A 160 2.11 -4.68 -8.84
CA THR A 160 1.15 -5.77 -8.95
C THR A 160 0.01 -5.42 -9.91
N ASP A 161 -0.49 -6.40 -10.66
CA ASP A 161 -1.57 -6.20 -11.66
C ASP A 161 -2.73 -7.19 -11.47
N PRO A 162 -3.50 -7.07 -10.37
CA PRO A 162 -4.69 -7.89 -10.12
C PRO A 162 -5.86 -7.50 -11.03
N PRO A 163 -6.93 -8.32 -11.10
CA PRO A 163 -8.09 -8.09 -11.96
C PRO A 163 -9.19 -7.21 -11.32
N TYR A 164 -8.92 -6.55 -10.19
CA TYR A 164 -9.93 -5.85 -9.39
C TYR A 164 -10.83 -4.92 -10.18
N GLY A 165 -10.29 -4.11 -11.09
CA GLY A 165 -11.11 -3.17 -11.84
C GLY A 165 -12.12 -3.84 -12.77
N HIS A 166 -11.82 -5.04 -13.26
CA HIS A 166 -12.77 -5.84 -14.03
C HIS A 166 -13.85 -6.41 -13.10
N GLU A 167 -13.44 -7.02 -11.99
CA GLU A 167 -14.35 -7.64 -11.01
C GLU A 167 -15.31 -6.62 -10.39
N GLN A 168 -14.81 -5.40 -10.14
CA GLN A 168 -15.60 -4.27 -9.66
C GLN A 168 -16.46 -3.65 -10.77
N GLY A 169 -16.23 -3.98 -12.04
CA GLY A 169 -17.10 -3.62 -13.17
C GLY A 169 -16.85 -2.23 -13.78
N TYR A 170 -15.69 -1.61 -13.54
CA TYR A 170 -15.32 -0.33 -14.18
C TYR A 170 -14.18 -0.46 -15.20
N ARG A 171 -13.67 -1.68 -15.42
CA ARG A 171 -12.72 -2.03 -16.48
C ARG A 171 -13.27 -3.14 -17.39
N PRO A 172 -12.80 -3.21 -18.65
CA PRO A 172 -13.06 -4.38 -19.50
C PRO A 172 -12.43 -5.65 -18.91
N PRO A 173 -12.83 -6.84 -19.39
CA PRO A 173 -12.21 -8.10 -19.00
C PRO A 173 -10.69 -8.07 -19.13
N SER A 174 -10.01 -8.55 -18.07
CA SER A 174 -8.56 -8.71 -18.01
C SER A 174 -8.05 -9.51 -19.20
N THR A 175 -7.00 -8.99 -19.85
CA THR A 175 -6.34 -9.70 -20.96
C THR A 175 -4.95 -10.20 -20.58
N LEU A 176 -4.44 -9.83 -19.40
CA LEU A 176 -3.19 -10.34 -18.83
C LEU A 176 -3.48 -11.23 -17.62
N PRO A 177 -2.64 -12.25 -17.32
CA PRO A 177 -2.71 -12.94 -16.05
C PRO A 177 -2.39 -12.00 -14.88
N SER A 178 -2.85 -12.35 -13.68
CA SER A 178 -2.51 -11.62 -12.46
C SER A 178 -1.05 -11.90 -12.08
N GLN A 179 -0.20 -10.88 -12.23
CA GLN A 179 1.25 -11.00 -12.16
C GLN A 179 1.88 -9.80 -11.45
N VAL A 180 3.14 -9.98 -11.08
CA VAL A 180 4.02 -8.90 -10.63
C VAL A 180 4.96 -8.52 -11.75
N TYR A 181 5.15 -7.23 -11.99
CA TYR A 181 6.00 -6.70 -13.04
C TYR A 181 7.14 -5.87 -12.46
N ARG A 182 8.25 -5.82 -13.19
CA ARG A 182 9.37 -4.87 -12.98
C ARG A 182 9.53 -4.03 -14.23
N PHE A 183 9.58 -2.71 -14.06
CA PHE A 183 9.90 -1.74 -15.10
C PHE A 183 11.16 -0.95 -14.71
N ASP A 184 12.12 -0.90 -15.62
CA ASP A 184 13.33 -0.08 -15.47
C ASP A 184 13.18 1.19 -16.33
N PRO A 185 13.01 2.37 -15.74
CA PRO A 185 12.83 3.61 -16.49
C PRO A 185 14.11 4.06 -17.23
N ALA A 186 15.30 3.59 -16.85
CA ALA A 186 16.55 3.96 -17.51
C ALA A 186 16.73 3.23 -18.85
N THR A 187 16.21 2.01 -18.95
CA THR A 187 16.35 1.15 -20.15
C THR A 187 15.03 0.93 -20.88
N SER A 188 13.92 1.38 -20.30
CA SER A 188 12.55 1.05 -20.72
C SER A 188 12.25 -0.45 -20.74
N SER A 189 13.03 -1.26 -20.01
CA SER A 189 12.83 -2.71 -19.92
C SER A 189 11.68 -3.02 -18.98
N ILE A 190 10.69 -3.78 -19.46
CA ILE A 190 9.61 -4.33 -18.64
C ILE A 190 9.62 -5.85 -18.67
N ARG A 191 9.37 -6.49 -17.52
CA ARG A 191 9.27 -7.94 -17.41
C ARG A 191 8.22 -8.35 -16.39
N ALA A 192 7.47 -9.41 -16.68
CA ALA A 192 6.75 -10.15 -15.65
C ALA A 192 7.78 -10.90 -14.78
N MET A 193 7.65 -10.76 -13.46
CA MET A 193 8.63 -11.23 -12.47
C MET A 193 8.14 -12.46 -11.70
N ALA A 194 6.84 -12.54 -11.43
CA ALA A 194 6.21 -13.67 -10.77
C ALA A 194 4.74 -13.79 -11.20
N ASP A 195 4.24 -15.01 -11.13
CA ASP A 195 2.86 -15.41 -11.40
C ASP A 195 2.37 -16.42 -10.36
N GLY A 196 1.19 -17.02 -10.61
CA GLY A 196 0.60 -18.03 -9.72
C GLY A 196 -0.09 -17.43 -8.49
N PHE A 197 -0.40 -16.15 -8.54
CA PHE A 197 -1.27 -15.46 -7.59
C PHE A 197 -2.72 -15.53 -8.04
N GLY A 198 -3.64 -15.46 -7.08
CA GLY A 198 -5.02 -15.17 -7.40
C GLY A 198 -5.21 -13.68 -7.64
N ARG A 199 -4.89 -12.86 -6.63
CA ARG A 199 -4.98 -11.40 -6.66
C ARG A 199 -3.75 -10.80 -5.99
N PRO A 200 -2.62 -10.62 -6.71
CA PRO A 200 -1.45 -9.98 -6.14
C PRO A 200 -1.82 -8.52 -5.79
N ASN A 201 -1.57 -8.12 -4.55
CA ASN A 201 -1.99 -6.81 -4.04
C ASN A 201 -0.76 -6.01 -3.56
N GLY A 202 -0.46 -5.97 -2.27
CA GLY A 202 0.68 -5.25 -1.72
C GLY A 202 2.03 -5.86 -2.14
N ILE A 203 3.04 -5.01 -2.31
CA ILE A 203 4.42 -5.41 -2.59
C ILE A 203 5.43 -4.60 -1.76
N CYS A 204 6.41 -5.27 -1.14
CA CYS A 204 7.55 -4.61 -0.52
C CYS A 204 8.81 -5.48 -0.52
N PHE A 205 9.98 -4.86 -0.40
CA PHE A 205 11.24 -5.57 -0.23
C PHE A 205 11.66 -5.66 1.24
N SER A 206 12.48 -6.66 1.57
CA SER A 206 13.30 -6.64 2.78
C SER A 206 14.28 -5.46 2.75
N PRO A 207 14.85 -5.04 3.90
CA PRO A 207 15.75 -3.89 3.97
C PRO A 207 16.98 -4.00 3.08
N ASP A 208 17.45 -5.23 2.84
CA ASP A 208 18.59 -5.55 1.99
C ASP A 208 18.20 -5.94 0.55
N GLU A 209 16.91 -5.84 0.21
CA GLU A 209 16.30 -6.21 -1.09
C GLU A 209 16.57 -7.64 -1.56
N ARG A 210 17.01 -8.54 -0.67
CA ARG A 210 17.21 -9.96 -0.98
C ARG A 210 15.93 -10.75 -1.00
N ILE A 211 14.87 -10.23 -0.38
CA ILE A 211 13.54 -10.84 -0.36
C ILE A 211 12.54 -9.81 -0.86
N VAL A 212 11.63 -10.22 -1.74
CA VAL A 212 10.40 -9.48 -2.05
C VAL A 212 9.21 -10.21 -1.46
N TYR A 213 8.36 -9.47 -0.77
CA TYR A 213 7.09 -9.92 -0.20
C TYR A 213 5.95 -9.40 -1.07
N ILE A 214 5.02 -10.29 -1.43
CA ILE A 214 3.84 -9.98 -2.23
C ILE A 214 2.64 -10.59 -1.54
N THR A 215 1.60 -9.78 -1.30
CA THR A 215 0.35 -10.27 -0.73
C THR A 215 -0.55 -10.84 -1.82
N ASP A 216 -1.28 -11.90 -1.48
CA ASP A 216 -2.30 -12.54 -2.31
C ASP A 216 -3.61 -12.55 -1.51
N THR A 217 -4.57 -11.80 -2.01
CA THR A 217 -5.81 -11.41 -1.34
C THR A 217 -7.03 -12.14 -1.92
N ASP A 218 -6.78 -13.23 -2.63
CA ASP A 218 -7.75 -14.03 -3.37
C ASP A 218 -8.95 -14.55 -2.55
N PHE A 219 -8.86 -14.53 -1.22
CA PHE A 219 -9.95 -14.80 -0.29
C PHE A 219 -11.13 -13.82 -0.44
N VAL A 220 -10.87 -12.54 -0.79
CA VAL A 220 -11.91 -11.54 -1.10
C VAL A 220 -11.78 -11.09 -2.55
N HIS A 221 -12.83 -11.31 -3.33
CA HIS A 221 -12.90 -10.92 -4.74
C HIS A 221 -13.35 -9.45 -4.87
N GLY A 222 -13.03 -8.80 -5.98
CA GLY A 222 -13.39 -7.39 -6.22
C GLY A 222 -14.91 -7.12 -6.25
N ASP A 223 -15.73 -8.13 -6.50
CA ASP A 223 -17.20 -8.05 -6.41
C ASP A 223 -17.74 -8.21 -4.97
N GLY A 224 -16.86 -8.40 -3.98
CA GLY A 224 -17.17 -8.61 -2.58
C GLY A 224 -17.47 -10.06 -2.20
N THR A 225 -17.41 -11.01 -3.16
CA THR A 225 -17.56 -12.43 -2.83
C THR A 225 -16.36 -12.94 -2.04
N ILE A 226 -16.63 -13.86 -1.09
CA ILE A 226 -15.62 -14.45 -0.22
C ILE A 226 -15.54 -15.95 -0.51
N ASP A 227 -14.33 -16.44 -0.77
CA ASP A 227 -14.03 -17.87 -0.87
C ASP A 227 -12.97 -18.25 0.18
N GLY A 228 -13.45 -18.89 1.25
CA GLY A 228 -12.61 -19.30 2.37
C GLY A 228 -11.54 -20.36 2.06
N SER A 229 -11.54 -20.93 0.85
CA SER A 229 -10.52 -21.86 0.39
C SER A 229 -9.35 -21.18 -0.34
N ARG A 230 -9.44 -19.86 -0.59
CA ARG A 230 -8.47 -19.08 -1.37
C ARG A 230 -7.49 -18.33 -0.49
N ALA A 231 -6.51 -17.68 -1.13
CA ALA A 231 -5.36 -17.09 -0.46
C ALA A 231 -5.75 -15.86 0.40
N SER A 232 -5.33 -15.87 1.66
CA SER A 232 -5.19 -14.71 2.53
C SER A 232 -3.76 -14.67 3.03
N THR A 233 -2.82 -14.53 2.10
CA THR A 233 -1.44 -15.01 2.27
C THR A 233 -0.42 -14.01 1.79
N ILE A 234 0.68 -13.88 2.54
CA ILE A 234 1.88 -13.18 2.10
C ILE A 234 2.86 -14.23 1.57
N TYR A 235 3.31 -14.07 0.33
CA TYR A 235 4.36 -14.89 -0.26
C TYR A 235 5.69 -14.14 -0.26
N ALA A 236 6.78 -14.87 -0.04
CA ALA A 236 8.14 -14.36 -0.16
C ALA A 236 8.86 -15.02 -1.33
N PHE A 237 9.77 -14.28 -1.96
CA PHE A 237 10.66 -14.74 -3.03
C PHE A 237 12.07 -14.24 -2.76
N ASP A 238 13.06 -15.07 -3.06
CA ASP A 238 14.45 -14.63 -3.05
C ASP A 238 14.74 -13.85 -4.35
N VAL A 239 15.41 -12.71 -4.21
CA VAL A 239 15.82 -11.85 -5.32
C VAL A 239 17.29 -12.17 -5.63
N GLU A 240 17.52 -12.78 -6.78
CA GLU A 240 18.85 -13.24 -7.20
C GLU A 240 19.24 -12.67 -8.55
N GLN A 241 20.54 -12.44 -8.77
CA GLN A 241 21.04 -11.95 -10.06
C GLN A 241 21.42 -13.14 -10.95
N ARG A 242 20.79 -13.25 -12.13
CA ARG A 242 21.13 -14.24 -13.15
C ARG A 242 21.25 -13.58 -14.52
N HIS A 243 22.36 -13.86 -15.21
CA HIS A 243 22.65 -13.26 -16.52
C HIS A 243 22.56 -11.73 -16.52
N GLY A 244 22.97 -11.08 -15.42
CA GLY A 244 22.91 -9.62 -15.27
C GLY A 244 21.50 -9.06 -15.10
N GLN A 245 20.52 -9.88 -14.71
CA GLN A 245 19.14 -9.48 -14.47
C GLN A 245 18.63 -10.05 -13.14
N PRO A 246 17.83 -9.30 -12.37
CA PRO A 246 17.19 -9.87 -11.18
C PRO A 246 16.22 -10.97 -11.61
N VAL A 247 16.06 -12.01 -10.81
CA VAL A 247 15.05 -13.07 -10.94
C VAL A 247 14.46 -13.39 -9.57
N LEU A 248 13.19 -13.81 -9.54
CA LEU A 248 12.54 -14.26 -8.32
C LEU A 248 12.61 -15.78 -8.23
N LEU A 249 13.12 -16.30 -7.12
CA LEU A 249 13.27 -17.72 -6.84
C LEU A 249 12.54 -18.10 -5.55
N ASN A 250 12.38 -19.40 -5.31
CA ASN A 250 11.94 -19.96 -4.02
C ASN A 250 10.65 -19.31 -3.47
N ARG A 251 9.61 -19.21 -4.32
CA ARG A 251 8.26 -18.83 -3.88
C ARG A 251 7.89 -19.68 -2.68
N ARG A 252 7.58 -19.02 -1.57
CA ARG A 252 7.20 -19.68 -0.32
C ARG A 252 6.10 -18.90 0.37
N LEU A 253 5.19 -19.62 1.04
CA LEU A 253 4.29 -19.01 2.01
C LEU A 253 5.16 -18.41 3.12
N PHE A 254 4.97 -17.13 3.38
CA PHE A 254 5.65 -16.43 4.46
C PHE A 254 4.73 -16.27 5.67
N ALA A 255 3.53 -15.76 5.46
CA ALA A 255 2.54 -15.54 6.52
C ALA A 255 1.12 -15.69 6.00
N PHE A 256 0.17 -15.93 6.90
CA PHE A 256 -1.26 -15.99 6.62
C PHE A 256 -1.99 -14.99 7.54
N ALA A 257 -2.90 -14.19 6.98
CA ALA A 257 -3.75 -13.31 7.77
C ALA A 257 -5.02 -14.07 8.16
N ASP A 258 -5.23 -14.27 9.45
CA ASP A 258 -6.39 -15.00 9.97
C ASP A 258 -7.66 -14.16 10.04
N VAL A 259 -7.55 -12.83 9.93
CA VAL A 259 -8.68 -11.91 9.86
C VAL A 259 -8.60 -11.08 8.58
N GLY A 260 -9.58 -11.28 7.69
CA GLY A 260 -9.64 -10.60 6.39
C GLY A 260 -8.53 -11.07 5.45
N ILE A 261 -7.88 -10.11 4.80
CA ILE A 261 -6.80 -10.30 3.82
C ILE A 261 -5.60 -9.43 4.17
N PRO A 262 -4.35 -9.86 3.90
CA PRO A 262 -3.20 -8.98 3.98
C PRO A 262 -3.19 -8.07 2.75
N ASP A 263 -3.59 -6.82 2.91
CA ASP A 263 -3.74 -5.87 1.81
C ASP A 263 -2.41 -5.12 1.56
N GLY A 264 -2.31 -3.84 1.89
CA GLY A 264 -1.08 -3.07 1.81
C GLY A 264 0.00 -3.58 2.77
N ILE A 265 1.24 -3.73 2.28
CA ILE A 265 2.36 -4.33 3.01
C ILE A 265 3.58 -3.38 3.06
N LYS A 266 4.33 -3.37 4.17
CA LYS A 266 5.59 -2.63 4.32
C LYS A 266 6.56 -3.42 5.22
N CYS A 267 7.86 -3.14 5.11
CA CYS A 267 8.89 -3.73 5.96
C CYS A 267 9.58 -2.66 6.80
N ASP A 268 9.99 -2.97 8.04
CA ASP A 268 10.85 -2.10 8.82
C ASP A 268 12.35 -2.42 8.63
N THR A 269 13.23 -1.53 9.08
CA THR A 269 14.69 -1.69 8.95
C THR A 269 15.29 -2.88 9.72
N ASN A 270 14.53 -3.52 10.62
CA ASN A 270 14.93 -4.77 11.28
C ASN A 270 14.42 -6.01 10.53
N GLY A 271 13.70 -5.83 9.42
CA GLY A 271 13.15 -6.88 8.59
C GLY A 271 11.78 -7.40 9.04
N ASN A 272 11.13 -6.78 10.04
CA ASN A 272 9.75 -7.15 10.37
C ASN A 272 8.82 -6.70 9.25
N VAL A 273 7.82 -7.51 8.96
CA VAL A 273 6.87 -7.31 7.87
C VAL A 273 5.53 -6.93 8.46
N TYR A 274 4.93 -5.86 7.97
CA TYR A 274 3.68 -5.27 8.43
C TYR A 274 2.66 -5.36 7.29
N SER A 275 1.42 -5.72 7.57
CA SER A 275 0.34 -5.69 6.58
C SER A 275 -0.95 -5.13 7.18
N GLY A 276 -1.68 -4.34 6.39
CA GLY A 276 -3.08 -4.02 6.67
C GLY A 276 -3.90 -5.31 6.58
N CYS A 277 -4.77 -5.53 7.55
CA CYS A 277 -5.60 -6.72 7.72
C CYS A 277 -7.00 -6.31 8.21
N GLY A 278 -7.93 -7.28 8.26
CA GLY A 278 -9.31 -7.01 8.64
C GLY A 278 -9.52 -6.51 10.08
N ASP A 279 -8.51 -6.65 10.94
CA ASP A 279 -8.51 -6.22 12.34
C ASP A 279 -7.52 -5.08 12.66
N GLY A 280 -6.76 -4.61 11.67
CA GLY A 280 -5.84 -3.48 11.82
C GLY A 280 -4.52 -3.73 11.09
N VAL A 281 -3.38 -3.54 11.77
CA VAL A 281 -2.06 -3.83 11.20
C VAL A 281 -1.43 -5.01 11.92
N ASN A 282 -1.13 -6.07 11.17
CA ASN A 282 -0.48 -7.27 11.69
C ASN A 282 1.02 -7.22 11.40
N VAL A 283 1.83 -7.68 12.36
CA VAL A 283 3.30 -7.57 12.31
C VAL A 283 3.93 -8.94 12.49
N TRP A 284 4.73 -9.36 11.52
CA TRP A 284 5.47 -10.62 11.50
C TRP A 284 6.97 -10.36 11.57
N SER A 285 7.69 -11.26 12.23
CA SER A 285 9.16 -11.29 12.21
C SER A 285 9.69 -11.58 10.80
N PRO A 286 10.98 -11.35 10.51
CA PRO A 286 11.60 -11.79 9.24
C PRO A 286 11.47 -13.29 8.96
N GLY A 287 11.15 -14.11 9.97
CA GLY A 287 10.89 -15.54 9.83
C GLY A 287 9.42 -15.92 9.59
N GLY A 288 8.50 -14.95 9.50
CA GLY A 288 7.07 -15.21 9.28
C GLY A 288 6.26 -15.50 10.56
N VAL A 289 6.89 -15.44 11.75
CA VAL A 289 6.18 -15.57 13.03
C VAL A 289 5.39 -14.29 13.33
N LEU A 290 4.08 -14.41 13.60
CA LEU A 290 3.24 -13.30 14.03
C LEU A 290 3.73 -12.78 15.39
N LEU A 291 4.18 -11.53 15.42
CA LEU A 291 4.68 -10.87 16.62
C LEU A 291 3.55 -10.18 17.39
N GLY A 292 2.66 -9.51 16.68
CA GLY A 292 1.61 -8.71 17.29
C GLY A 292 0.67 -8.06 16.28
N ARG A 293 -0.36 -7.40 16.81
CA ARG A 293 -1.34 -6.63 16.04
C ARG A 293 -1.57 -5.27 16.67
N ILE A 294 -1.71 -4.27 15.80
CA ILE A 294 -2.21 -2.93 16.13
C ILE A 294 -3.68 -2.94 15.72
N LEU A 295 -4.58 -3.12 16.70
CA LEU A 295 -6.00 -3.28 16.43
C LEU A 295 -6.66 -1.94 16.10
N VAL A 296 -7.35 -1.91 14.97
CA VAL A 296 -8.15 -0.78 14.51
C VAL A 296 -9.50 -1.32 14.08
N ASP A 297 -10.57 -0.80 14.68
CA ASP A 297 -11.93 -1.22 14.34
C ASP A 297 -12.22 -0.95 12.85
N GLY A 298 -12.76 -1.95 12.15
CA GLY A 298 -12.93 -1.93 10.70
C GLY A 298 -11.65 -2.21 9.88
N GLY A 299 -10.53 -2.55 10.51
CA GLY A 299 -9.31 -3.01 9.84
C GLY A 299 -8.40 -1.91 9.31
N ALA A 300 -7.50 -2.25 8.39
CA ALA A 300 -6.72 -1.30 7.63
C ALA A 300 -6.46 -1.81 6.22
N ALA A 301 -6.75 -1.00 5.21
CA ALA A 301 -6.46 -1.34 3.81
C ALA A 301 -4.96 -1.12 3.50
N ASN A 302 -4.42 0.05 3.84
CA ASN A 302 -2.99 0.31 3.75
C ASN A 302 -2.52 1.20 4.91
N PHE A 303 -1.21 1.43 4.98
CA PHE A 303 -0.58 2.28 5.97
C PHE A 303 0.81 2.70 5.48
N CYS A 304 1.40 3.70 6.12
CA CYS A 304 2.79 4.08 5.84
C CYS A 304 3.53 4.54 7.09
N PHE A 305 4.85 4.37 7.07
CA PHE A 305 5.71 4.86 8.15
C PHE A 305 5.88 6.38 8.04
N GLY A 306 5.79 7.04 9.19
CA GLY A 306 6.14 8.44 9.40
C GLY A 306 7.49 8.59 10.10
N ARG A 307 7.68 9.70 10.82
CA ARG A 307 8.95 9.99 11.50
C ARG A 307 9.00 9.32 12.87
N GLY A 308 10.17 8.82 13.25
CA GLY A 308 10.46 8.45 14.65
C GLY A 308 9.46 7.46 15.26
N GLY A 309 9.11 6.39 14.53
CA GLY A 309 8.16 5.37 14.98
C GLY A 309 6.70 5.66 14.68
N GLU A 310 6.36 6.73 13.96
CA GLU A 310 4.99 6.96 13.50
C GLU A 310 4.56 5.94 12.43
N LEU A 311 3.29 5.53 12.50
CA LEU A 311 2.59 4.80 11.46
C LEU A 311 1.27 5.51 11.18
N PHE A 312 1.02 5.90 9.93
CA PHE A 312 -0.28 6.42 9.49
C PHE A 312 -1.08 5.28 8.90
N ILE A 313 -2.20 4.93 9.55
CA ILE A 313 -3.04 3.78 9.20
C ILE A 313 -4.30 4.29 8.50
N LEU A 314 -4.59 3.75 7.32
CA LEU A 314 -5.72 4.13 6.47
C LEU A 314 -6.89 3.16 6.71
N ASN A 315 -8.01 3.69 7.20
CA ASN A 315 -9.15 2.91 7.69
C ASN A 315 -10.46 3.50 7.15
N GLU A 316 -10.58 3.53 5.82
CA GLU A 316 -11.71 4.03 5.03
C GLU A 316 -12.09 5.48 5.38
N HIS A 317 -12.91 5.67 6.40
CA HIS A 317 -13.40 6.98 6.85
C HIS A 317 -12.51 7.64 7.89
N ARG A 318 -11.37 7.03 8.25
CA ARG A 318 -10.50 7.48 9.34
C ARG A 318 -9.03 7.30 8.98
N ILE A 319 -8.20 8.22 9.47
CA ILE A 319 -6.76 8.06 9.55
C ILE A 319 -6.36 8.02 11.01
N TRP A 320 -5.61 6.98 11.37
CA TRP A 320 -5.03 6.82 12.68
C TRP A 320 -3.53 7.06 12.63
N ARG A 321 -2.96 7.56 13.72
CA ARG A 321 -1.52 7.58 13.96
C ARG A 321 -1.19 6.64 15.10
N ALA A 322 -0.48 5.57 14.78
CA ALA A 322 0.21 4.79 15.80
C ALA A 322 1.57 5.44 16.08
N GLN A 323 1.90 5.66 17.34
CA GLN A 323 3.26 5.96 17.78
C GLN A 323 3.86 4.67 18.34
N LEU A 324 4.90 4.17 17.69
CA LEU A 324 5.69 3.01 18.10
C LEU A 324 7.00 3.46 18.75
N SER A 325 7.90 2.52 19.02
CA SER A 325 9.27 2.84 19.43
C SER A 325 9.95 3.74 18.40
N LYS A 326 10.70 4.74 18.87
CA LYS A 326 11.46 5.66 18.00
C LYS A 326 12.52 4.96 17.14
N SER A 327 12.88 3.73 17.48
CA SER A 327 13.79 2.90 16.68
C SER A 327 13.12 2.27 15.47
N VAL A 328 11.78 2.20 15.42
CA VAL A 328 11.04 1.65 14.28
C VAL A 328 11.09 2.65 13.12
N LYS A 329 11.55 2.16 11.98
CA LYS A 329 11.67 2.92 10.73
C LYS A 329 11.31 2.03 9.56
N GLY A 330 10.51 2.54 8.63
CA GLY A 330 10.23 1.85 7.38
C GLY A 330 11.48 1.68 6.54
N ALA A 331 11.64 0.48 5.96
CA ALA A 331 12.68 0.20 4.99
C ALA A 331 12.44 1.04 3.71
N LEU A 332 13.53 1.38 3.00
CA LEU A 332 13.52 2.03 1.68
C LEU A 332 12.86 3.42 1.59
N LEU A 333 12.38 3.99 2.70
CA LEU A 333 11.81 5.34 2.72
C LEU A 333 12.85 6.45 2.83
N GLY A 334 14.09 6.13 3.23
CA GLY A 334 15.15 7.12 3.44
C GLY A 334 14.89 8.10 4.59
N ILE A 335 14.06 7.69 5.57
CA ILE A 335 13.60 8.49 6.72
C ILE A 335 14.19 8.05 8.06
#